data_AF-Q0AFW5-F1
#
_entry.id   AF-Q0AFW5-F1
#
_cell.length_a   1.000
_cell.length_b   1.000
_cell.length_c   1.000
_cell.angle_alpha   90.00
_cell.angle_beta   90.00
_cell.angle_gamma   90.00
#
_symmetry.space_group_name_H-M   'P 1'
#
loop_
_entity.id
_entity.type
_entity.pdbx_description
1 polymer ?
#
loop_
_entity_poly.entity_id
_entity_poly.type
_entity_poly.pdbx_seq_one_letter_code
_entity_poly.pdbx_strand_id
1 'polypeptide(L)' 'MRASYLSALSQKQLAVIQLILERVRKVTKPRIIDLFAVFCTVVYILKTDCQWRALPGDHPKWETIYTYFSK' A
#
# COMPACT_ATOMS: atom_id res chain seq x y z
N MET A 1 -2.17 13.32 8.86
CA MET A 1 -1.76 12.40 9.94
C MET A 1 -2.29 11.02 9.54
N ARG A 2 -1.44 10.00 9.34
CA ARG A 2 -1.96 8.65 9.03
C ARG A 2 -2.74 8.16 10.23
N ALA A 3 -4.01 7.79 10.06
CA ALA A 3 -4.78 7.15 11.12
C ALA A 3 -4.07 5.87 11.55
N SER A 4 -3.89 5.70 12.86
CA SER A 4 -3.26 4.51 13.45
C SER A 4 -4.22 3.34 13.40
N TYR A 5 -4.33 2.69 12.23
CA TYR A 5 -5.10 1.46 12.08
C TYR A 5 -4.39 0.30 12.78
N LEU A 6 -5.15 -0.67 13.31
CA LEU A 6 -4.60 -1.92 13.87
C LEU A 6 -3.80 -2.73 12.83
N SER A 7 -4.04 -2.49 11.55
CA SER A 7 -3.30 -3.07 10.42
C SER A 7 -2.05 -2.25 10.02
N ALA A 8 -1.82 -1.08 10.62
CA ALA A 8 -0.68 -0.24 10.32
C ALA A 8 0.59 -0.86 10.92
N LEU A 9 1.55 -1.20 10.05
CA LEU A 9 2.81 -1.81 10.45
C LEU A 9 3.70 -0.81 11.19
N SER A 10 4.46 -1.33 12.16
CA SER A 10 5.49 -0.54 12.84
C SER A 10 6.58 -0.11 11.83
N GLN A 11 7.19 1.05 12.07
CA GLN A 11 8.24 1.61 11.22
C GLN A 11 9.44 0.65 11.02
N LYS A 12 9.73 -0.19 12.02
CA LYS A 12 10.76 -1.25 11.92
C LYS A 12 10.38 -2.36 10.93
N GLN A 13 9.12 -2.79 10.94
CA GLN A 13 8.60 -3.78 10.00
C GLN A 13 8.53 -3.20 8.59
N LEU A 14 8.15 -1.93 8.47
CA LEU A 14 8.17 -1.21 7.19
C LEU A 14 9.56 -1.18 6.57
N ALA A 15 10.63 -0.91 7.33
CA ALA A 15 11.99 -0.86 6.80
C ALA A 15 12.43 -2.18 6.12
N VAL A 16 12.05 -3.33 6.69
CA VAL A 16 12.35 -4.66 6.10
C VAL A 16 11.60 -4.85 4.79
N ILE A 17 10.32 -4.48 4.76
CA ILE A 17 9.44 -4.67 3.60
C ILE A 17 9.81 -3.70 2.49
N GLN A 18 10.27 -2.48 2.81
CA GLN A 18 10.70 -1.48 1.84
C GLN A 18 11.75 -2.03 0.89
N LEU A 19 12.78 -2.67 1.45
CA LEU A 19 13.89 -3.19 0.68
C LEU A 19 13.45 -4.29 -0.30
N ILE A 20 12.45 -5.09 0.09
CA ILE A 20 11.84 -6.09 -0.78
C ILE A 20 11.02 -5.40 -1.88
N LEU A 21 10.15 -4.45 -1.52
CA LEU A 21 9.27 -3.73 -2.46
C LEU A 21 10.07 -2.95 -3.52
N GLU A 22 11.18 -2.32 -3.12
CA GLU A 22 12.05 -1.59 -4.04
C GLU A 22 12.73 -2.54 -5.05
N ARG A 23 13.07 -3.74 -4.61
CA ARG A 23 13.76 -4.76 -5.42
C ARG A 23 12.87 -5.50 -6.40
N VAL A 24 11.57 -5.62 -6.12
CA VAL A 24 10.64 -6.48 -6.89
C VAL A 24 10.43 -6.01 -8.34
N ARG A 25 10.54 -4.71 -8.65
CA ARG A 25 10.15 -4.20 -9.98
C ARG A 25 11.19 -3.31 -10.64
N LYS A 26 11.57 -3.67 -11.87
CA LYS A 26 12.36 -2.82 -12.78
C LYS A 26 11.66 -1.47 -12.95
N VAL A 27 12.34 -0.39 -12.60
CA VAL A 27 11.80 0.98 -12.67
C VAL A 27 11.85 1.45 -14.12
N THR A 28 10.74 1.28 -14.85
CA THR A 28 10.61 1.77 -16.23
C THR A 28 10.00 3.18 -16.31
N LYS A 29 9.29 3.62 -15.26
CA LYS A 29 8.72 4.95 -15.12
C LYS A 29 8.99 5.47 -13.70
N PRO A 30 9.33 6.75 -13.50
CA PRO A 30 9.45 7.32 -12.16
C PRO A 30 8.14 7.13 -11.39
N ARG A 31 8.26 6.69 -10.14
CA ARG A 31 7.11 6.40 -9.27
C ARG A 31 6.60 7.70 -8.68
N ILE A 32 5.32 7.99 -8.89
CA ILE A 32 4.63 9.16 -8.31
C ILE A 32 3.96 8.77 -6.97
N ILE A 33 3.74 7.48 -6.75
CA ILE A 33 2.98 6.95 -5.61
C ILE A 33 3.93 6.28 -4.61
N ASP A 34 3.70 6.55 -3.32
CA ASP A 34 4.38 5.91 -2.20
C ASP A 34 4.05 4.42 -2.12
N LEU A 35 5.06 3.55 -2.28
CA LEU A 35 4.91 2.09 -2.21
C LEU A 35 4.38 1.62 -0.86
N PHE A 36 4.75 2.31 0.21
CA PHE A 36 4.29 1.97 1.54
C PHE A 36 2.80 2.22 1.71
N ALA A 37 2.32 3.34 1.17
CA ALA A 37 0.90 3.65 1.18
C ALA A 37 0.11 2.54 0.47
N VAL A 38 0.59 2.08 -0.69
CA VAL A 38 -0.03 0.97 -1.43
C VAL A 38 -0.02 -0.32 -0.60
N PHE A 39 1.13 -0.67 -0.02
CA PHE A 39 1.27 -1.89 0.77
C PHE A 39 0.37 -1.90 2.01
N CYS A 40 0.38 -0.81 2.80
CA CYS A 40 -0.49 -0.67 3.97
C CYS A 40 -1.98 -0.75 3.59
N THR A 41 -2.33 -0.25 2.40
CA THR A 41 -3.71 -0.36 1.89
C THR A 41 -4.10 -1.81 1.61
N VAL A 42 -3.23 -2.57 0.96
CA VAL A 42 -3.48 -3.98 0.67
C VAL A 42 -3.58 -4.79 1.96
N VAL A 43 -2.68 -4.55 2.91
CA VAL A 43 -2.74 -5.20 4.24
C VAL A 43 -4.04 -4.83 4.97
N TYR A 44 -4.49 -3.57 4.87
CA TYR A 44 -5.76 -3.14 5.45
C TYR A 44 -6.94 -3.91 4.84
N ILE A 45 -7.00 -4.01 3.51
CA ILE A 45 -8.05 -4.78 2.81
C ILE A 45 -8.03 -6.23 3.25
N LEU A 46 -6.86 -6.87 3.26
CA LEU A 46 -6.71 -8.29 3.64
C LEU A 46 -7.07 -8.56 5.11
N LYS A 47 -6.95 -7.56 5.99
CA LYS A 47 -7.29 -7.69 7.41
C LYS A 47 -8.76 -7.41 7.72
N THR A 48 -9.39 -6.56 6.92
CA THR A 48 -10.78 -6.11 7.15
C THR A 48 -11.77 -6.73 6.18
N ASP A 49 -11.29 -7.41 5.14
CA ASP A 49 -12.07 -7.90 4.00
C ASP A 49 -12.98 -6.82 3.40
N CYS A 50 -12.54 -5.55 3.43
CA CYS A 50 -13.33 -4.43 2.93
C CYS A 50 -13.35 -4.37 1.40
N GLN A 51 -14.45 -3.85 0.84
CA GLN A 51 -14.53 -3.55 -0.58
C GLN A 51 -13.58 -2.41 -0.94
N TRP A 52 -12.96 -2.47 -2.13
CA TRP A 52 -12.07 -1.41 -2.65
C TRP A 52 -12.67 0.00 -2.63
N ARG A 53 -14.00 0.11 -2.75
CA ARG A 53 -14.73 1.39 -2.71
C ARG A 53 -14.98 1.92 -1.29
N ALA A 54 -14.93 1.05 -0.28
CA ALA A 54 -15.15 1.39 1.13
C ALA A 54 -13.85 1.84 1.82
N LEU A 55 -12.84 2.18 1.03
CA LEU A 55 -11.50 2.40 1.52
C LEU A 55 -11.35 3.82 2.07
N PRO A 56 -10.77 4.01 3.28
CA PRO A 56 -10.67 5.32 3.89
C PRO A 56 -9.82 6.27 3.04
N GLY A 57 -10.17 7.56 3.03
CA GLY A 57 -9.51 8.59 2.21
C GLY A 57 -8.03 8.86 2.55
N ASP A 58 -7.53 8.32 3.66
CA ASP A 58 -6.11 8.36 4.03
C ASP A 58 -5.20 7.50 3.13
N HIS A 59 -5.80 6.56 2.39
CA HIS A 59 -5.10 5.68 1.48
C HIS A 59 -5.08 6.26 0.05
N PRO A 60 -4.10 5.88 -0.78
CA PRO A 60 -4.10 6.27 -2.18
C PRO A 60 -5.36 5.73 -2.87
N LYS A 61 -5.80 6.43 -3.93
CA LYS A 61 -6.99 6.05 -4.70
C LYS A 61 -6.94 4.56 -5.04
N TRP A 62 -8.02 3.85 -4.73
CA TRP A 62 -8.12 2.40 -4.91
C TRP A 62 -7.87 1.99 -6.38
N GLU A 63 -8.26 2.82 -7.36
CA GLU A 63 -7.99 2.62 -8.79
C GLU A 63 -6.50 2.45 -9.07
N THR A 64 -5.68 3.32 -8.50
CA THR A 64 -4.23 3.27 -8.63
C THR A 64 -3.70 1.94 -8.10
N ILE A 65 -4.17 1.51 -6.94
CA ILE A 65 -3.73 0.24 -6.33
C ILE A 65 -4.19 -0.94 -7.18
N TYR A 66 -5.44 -0.94 -7.61
CA TYR A 66 -6.01 -1.99 -8.44
C TYR A 66 -5.23 -2.15 -9.75
N THR A 67 -4.85 -1.04 -10.41
CA THR A 67 -4.00 -1.11 -11.62
C THR A 67 -2.60 -1.67 -11.37
N TYR A 68 -2.08 -1.60 -10.13
CA TYR A 68 -0.81 -2.24 -9.76
C TYR A 68 -0.93 -3.77 -9.69
N PHE A 69 -2.11 -4.30 -9.32
CA PHE A 69 -2.34 -5.74 -9.13
C PHE A 69 -3.06 -6.41 -10.30
N SER A 70 -3.76 -5.66 -11.15
CA SER A 70 -4.54 -6.18 -12.28
C SER A 70 -3.69 -6.57 -13.51
N LYS A 71 -2.37 -6.72 -13.37
CA LYS A 71 -1.44 -6.91 -14.49
C LYS A 71 -0.49 -8.06 -14.21
#